data_AF-A0AAW6I3G2-F1
#
_entry.id   AF-A0AAW6I3G2-F1
#
_cell.length_a   1.000
_cell.length_b   1.000
_cell.length_c   1.000
_cell.angle_alpha   90.00
_cell.angle_beta   90.00
_cell.angle_gamma   90.00
#
_symmetry.space_group_name_H-M   'P 1'
#
loop_
_entity.id
_entity.type
_entity.pdbx_description
1 polymer ?
#
loop_
_entity_poly.entity_id
_entity_poly.type
_entity_poly.pdbx_seq_one_letter_code
_entity_poly.pdbx_strand_id
1 'polypeptide(L)'
;MEWPKELLEIFDDPLLDDVRPKAVAPTSNDRMAHRLIEISDWVEAHGREPQPNGDLNEKMLFASLKKIRSEANNYSLKMFDRLNLLD
;
A
#
# COMPACT_ATOMS: atom_id res chain seq x y z
N MET A 1 -31.24 5.04 -8.65
CA MET A 1 -32.06 5.09 -7.43
C MET A 1 -31.54 6.28 -6.65
N GLU A 2 -32.34 7.34 -6.53
CA GLU A 2 -31.96 8.56 -5.80
C GLU A 2 -32.42 8.42 -4.36
N TRP A 3 -31.55 8.77 -3.43
CA TRP A 3 -31.87 8.71 -2.00
C TRP A 3 -32.79 9.88 -1.62
N PRO A 4 -33.80 9.64 -0.77
CA PRO A 4 -34.64 10.70 -0.21
C PRO A 4 -33.80 11.80 0.46
N LYS A 5 -34.16 13.08 0.23
CA LYS A 5 -33.44 14.25 0.76
C LYS A 5 -33.31 14.26 2.28
N GLU A 6 -34.34 13.81 2.98
CA GLU A 6 -34.36 13.71 4.45
C GLU A 6 -33.23 12.82 4.99
N LEU A 7 -32.82 11.78 4.25
CA LEU A 7 -31.69 10.93 4.64
C LEU A 7 -30.33 11.59 4.38
N LEU A 8 -30.26 12.46 3.38
CA LEU A 8 -29.04 13.22 3.10
C LEU A 8 -28.81 14.29 4.18
N GLU A 9 -29.88 14.92 4.65
CA GLU A 9 -29.82 15.95 5.72
C GLU A 9 -29.37 15.40 7.08
N ILE A 10 -29.59 14.11 7.35
CA ILE A 10 -29.11 13.46 8.58
C ILE A 10 -27.57 13.41 8.63
N PHE A 11 -26.90 13.28 7.49
CA PHE A 11 -25.42 13.25 7.45
C PHE A 11 -24.75 14.59 7.77
N ASP A 12 -25.50 15.70 7.66
CA ASP A 12 -25.04 17.05 8.00
C ASP A 12 -25.44 17.46 9.45
N ASP A 13 -25.97 16.52 10.25
CA ASP A 13 -26.31 16.76 11.66
C ASP A 13 -25.02 16.92 12.50
N PRO A 14 -24.84 18.04 13.25
CA PRO A 14 -23.71 18.24 14.15
C PRO A 14 -23.52 17.12 15.18
N LEU A 15 -24.57 16.33 15.47
CA LEU A 15 -24.48 15.13 16.32
C LEU A 15 -23.64 14.01 15.70
N LEU A 16 -23.54 13.96 14.37
CA LEU A 16 -22.81 12.96 13.61
C LEU A 16 -21.42 13.44 13.12
N ASP A 17 -21.01 14.67 13.45
CA ASP A 17 -19.69 15.23 13.08
C ASP A 17 -18.50 14.35 13.49
N ASP A 18 -18.64 13.64 14.61
CA ASP A 18 -17.64 12.71 15.15
C ASP A 18 -17.88 11.24 14.75
N VAL A 19 -18.96 10.94 14.04
CA VAL A 19 -19.28 9.59 13.57
C VAL A 19 -18.64 9.37 12.21
N ARG A 20 -17.34 9.06 12.23
CA ARG A 20 -16.62 8.61 11.04
C ARG A 20 -16.61 7.08 10.98
N PRO A 21 -16.75 6.48 9.79
CA PRO A 21 -16.47 5.05 9.62
C PRO A 21 -15.09 4.75 10.20
N LYS A 22 -15.00 3.72 11.04
CA LYS A 22 -13.72 3.29 11.60
C LYS A 22 -12.75 3.03 10.45
N ALA A 23 -11.62 3.72 10.44
CA ALA A 23 -10.61 3.54 9.40
C ALA A 23 -10.30 2.04 9.28
N VAL A 24 -10.54 1.49 8.10
CA VAL A 24 -10.27 0.07 7.83
C VAL A 24 -8.77 -0.12 8.01
N ALA A 25 -8.40 -0.98 8.95
CA ALA A 25 -7.00 -1.26 9.21
C ALA A 25 -6.37 -1.86 7.93
N PRO A 26 -5.16 -1.41 7.53
CA PRO A 26 -4.49 -1.95 6.35
C PRO A 26 -4.37 -3.46 6.47
N THR A 27 -4.84 -4.17 5.44
CA THR A 27 -4.71 -5.61 5.35
C THR A 27 -3.25 -6.01 5.17
N SER A 28 -2.94 -7.30 5.28
CA SER A 28 -1.57 -7.78 5.02
C SER A 28 -1.12 -7.48 3.59
N ASN A 29 -2.06 -7.50 2.64
CA ASN A 29 -1.79 -7.18 1.24
C ASN A 29 -1.49 -5.68 1.07
N ASP A 30 -2.24 -4.81 1.75
CA ASP A 30 -2.00 -3.36 1.68
C ASP A 30 -0.62 -2.99 2.20
N ARG A 31 -0.19 -3.60 3.31
CA ARG A 31 1.17 -3.41 3.82
C ARG A 31 2.24 -3.88 2.84
N MET A 32 1.98 -4.99 2.14
CA MET A 32 2.90 -5.51 1.14
C MET A 32 2.98 -4.61 -0.10
N ALA A 33 1.84 -4.09 -0.56
CA ALA A 33 1.76 -3.14 -1.66
C ALA A 33 2.51 -1.84 -1.32
N HIS A 34 2.29 -1.28 -0.12
CA HIS A 34 3.04 -0.13 0.36
C HIS A 34 4.56 -0.37 0.36
N ARG A 35 4.98 -1.57 0.79
CA ARG A 35 6.40 -1.92 0.81
C ARG A 35 7.00 -2.04 -0.60
N LEU A 36 6.24 -2.57 -1.56
CA LEU A 36 6.66 -2.64 -2.97
C LEU A 36 6.78 -1.26 -3.61
N ILE A 37 5.87 -0.34 -3.28
CA ILE A 37 5.92 1.05 -3.73
C ILE A 37 7.20 1.71 -3.18
N GLU A 38 7.46 1.58 -1.88
CA GLU A 38 8.67 2.11 -1.23
C GLU A 38 9.96 1.58 -1.88
N ILE A 39 10.02 0.28 -2.18
CA ILE A 39 11.16 -0.31 -2.89
C ILE A 39 11.29 0.31 -4.28
N SER A 40 10.18 0.45 -5.01
CA SER A 40 10.20 1.03 -6.36
C SER A 40 10.66 2.49 -6.35
N ASP A 41 10.22 3.28 -5.38
CA ASP A 41 10.65 4.68 -5.20
C ASP A 41 12.15 4.75 -4.92
N TRP A 42 12.65 3.82 -4.10
CA TRP A 42 14.07 3.71 -3.82
C TRP A 42 14.87 3.33 -5.08
N VAL A 43 14.36 2.39 -5.89
CA VAL A 43 15.00 1.96 -7.15
C VAL A 43 15.06 3.11 -8.15
N GLU A 44 13.99 3.91 -8.28
CA GLU A 44 14.00 5.09 -9.14
C GLU A 44 15.02 6.13 -8.67
N ALA A 45 15.13 6.35 -7.36
CA ALA A 45 16.08 7.31 -6.80
C ALA A 45 17.54 6.88 -6.96
N HIS A 46 17.83 5.57 -6.92
CA HIS A 46 19.20 5.04 -6.95
C HIS A 46 19.60 4.42 -8.30
N GLY A 47 18.65 4.22 -9.21
CA GLY A 47 18.85 3.57 -10.52
C GLY A 47 19.20 2.08 -10.44
N ARG A 48 19.00 1.43 -9.29
CA ARG A 48 19.35 0.01 -9.06
C ARG A 48 18.47 -0.62 -7.99
N GLU A 49 18.41 -1.96 -7.97
CA GLU A 49 17.78 -2.71 -6.89
C GLU A 49 18.56 -2.60 -5.56
N PRO A 50 17.85 -2.63 -4.41
CA PRO A 50 18.48 -2.67 -3.09
C PRO A 50 19.30 -3.95 -2.94
N GLN A 51 20.45 -3.86 -2.27
CA GLN A 51 21.43 -4.94 -2.13
C GLN A 51 21.66 -5.31 -0.65
N PRO A 52 22.09 -6.55 -0.36
CA PRO A 52 22.32 -7.01 1.01
C PRO A 52 23.55 -6.38 1.69
N ASN A 53 24.42 -5.72 0.92
CA ASN A 53 25.66 -5.11 1.41
C ASN A 53 25.55 -3.59 1.63
N GLY A 54 24.38 -3.00 1.39
CA GLY A 54 24.13 -1.57 1.57
C GLY A 54 24.03 -1.11 3.02
N ASP A 55 23.50 0.09 3.18
CA ASP A 55 23.13 0.64 4.48
C ASP A 55 21.99 -0.18 5.14
N LEU A 56 21.64 0.15 6.38
CA LEU A 56 20.59 -0.57 7.10
C LEU A 56 19.25 -0.50 6.35
N ASN A 57 18.93 0.65 5.75
CA ASN A 57 17.67 0.86 5.05
C ASN A 57 17.59 0.00 3.79
N GLU A 58 18.63 0.02 2.97
CA GLU A 58 18.79 -0.79 1.77
C GLU A 58 18.72 -2.29 2.09
N LYS A 59 19.36 -2.73 3.18
CA LYS A 59 19.25 -4.11 3.65
C LYS A 59 17.83 -4.50 4.01
N MET A 60 17.10 -3.61 4.68
CA MET A 60 15.69 -3.82 5.02
C MET A 60 14.80 -3.87 3.77
N LEU A 61 15.07 -3.03 2.78
CA LEU A 61 14.37 -3.03 1.49
C LEU A 61 14.67 -4.30 0.70
N PHE A 62 15.93 -4.73 0.64
CA PHE A 62 16.35 -5.98 0.00
C PHE A 62 15.66 -7.20 0.63
N ALA A 63 15.67 -7.31 1.97
CA ALA A 63 15.00 -8.40 2.67
C ALA A 63 13.49 -8.40 2.40
N SER A 64 12.88 -7.22 2.32
CA SER A 64 11.46 -7.05 2.01
C SER A 64 11.15 -7.48 0.57
N LEU A 65 11.94 -7.03 -0.40
CA LEU A 65 11.81 -7.42 -1.81
C LEU A 65 11.92 -8.93 -1.98
N LYS A 66 12.91 -9.56 -1.32
CA LYS A 66 13.08 -11.01 -1.32
C LYS A 66 11.85 -11.73 -0.77
N LYS A 67 11.27 -11.23 0.33
CA LYS A 67 10.06 -11.80 0.92
C LYS A 67 8.86 -11.64 -0.02
N ILE A 68 8.67 -10.46 -0.61
CA ILE A 68 7.60 -10.19 -1.57
C ILE A 68 7.71 -11.16 -2.75
N ARG A 69 8.91 -11.33 -3.34
CA ARG A 69 9.18 -12.30 -4.42
C ARG A 69 8.87 -13.74 -4.02
N SER A 70 9.21 -14.14 -2.79
CA SER A 70 8.89 -15.50 -2.30
C SER A 70 7.40 -15.75 -2.06
N GLU A 71 6.63 -14.69 -1.79
CA GLU A 71 5.18 -14.73 -1.58
C GLU A 71 4.39 -14.31 -2.82
N ALA A 72 5.07 -14.05 -3.95
CA ALA A 72 4.52 -13.53 -5.20
C ALA A 72 3.71 -14.57 -5.98
N ASN A 73 2.65 -15.08 -5.38
CA ASN A 73 1.51 -15.68 -6.10
C ASN A 73 0.30 -14.72 -6.15
N ASN A 74 0.46 -13.50 -5.63
CA ASN A 74 -0.62 -12.53 -5.51
C ASN A 74 -0.70 -11.67 -6.78
N TYR A 75 -1.65 -12.00 -7.68
CA TYR A 75 -2.07 -11.14 -8.80
C TYR A 75 -2.38 -9.70 -8.37
N SER A 76 -2.78 -9.51 -7.10
CA SER A 76 -3.04 -8.19 -6.51
C SER A 76 -1.81 -7.30 -6.39
N LEU A 77 -0.59 -7.85 -6.32
CA LEU A 77 0.62 -7.04 -6.22
C LEU A 77 1.15 -6.56 -7.58
N LYS A 78 0.81 -7.25 -8.67
CA LYS A 78 1.21 -6.84 -10.03
C LYS A 78 0.72 -5.44 -10.39
N MET A 79 -0.44 -5.01 -9.88
CA MET A 79 -0.94 -3.66 -10.15
C MET A 79 -0.04 -2.55 -9.54
N PHE A 80 0.76 -2.89 -8.54
CA PHE A 80 1.70 -1.98 -7.88
C PHE A 80 3.15 -2.17 -8.36
N ASP A 81 3.42 -3.20 -9.17
CA ASP A 81 4.76 -3.54 -9.64
C ASP A 81 5.16 -2.74 -10.89
N ARG A 82 5.35 -1.43 -10.70
CA ARG A 82 5.61 -0.49 -11.80
C ARG A 82 6.95 -0.68 -12.51
N LEU A 83 7.91 -1.34 -11.87
CA LEU A 83 9.25 -1.58 -12.40
C LEU A 83 9.50 -3.05 -12.76
N ASN A 84 8.45 -3.89 -12.77
CA ASN A 84 8.54 -5.34 -12.99
C ASN A 84 9.57 -6.01 -12.06
N LEU A 85 9.59 -5.65 -10.78
CA LEU A 85 10.48 -6.21 -9.78
C LEU A 85 10.06 -7.63 -9.34
N LEU A 86 8.84 -8.07 -9.66
CA LEU A 86 8.28 -9.35 -9.22
C LEU A 86 8.30 -10.45 -10.29
N ASP A 87 8.70 -10.15 -11.52
CA ASP A 87 8.81 -11.13 -12.62
C ASP A 87 10.13 -11.95 -12.58
#